data_AF-A0A1J4KBQ2-F1
#
_entry.id   AF-A0A1J4KBQ2-F1
#
_cell.length_a   1.000
_cell.length_b   1.000
_cell.length_c   1.000
_cell.angle_alpha   90.00
_cell.angle_beta   90.00
_cell.angle_gamma   90.00
#
_symmetry.space_group_name_H-M   'P 1'
#
loop_
_entity.id
_entity.type
_entity.pdbx_description
1 polymer ?
#
loop_
_entity_poly.entity_id
_entity_poly.type
_entity_poly.pdbx_seq_one_letter_code
_entity_poly.pdbx_strand_id
1 'polypeptide(L)'
;MDSKNKTTKVSLRGIAKSAIESAKDSAGTWQYSFLQRYRTALKGLSDADIYFITQQLVTFLRSSEAVPRAQFKIAQLFSLMKSDHPHSIERALFDFRGDFEGIICCLDVRDPLSDPTKQLLTQILVKTATPRAVNANSIENSRIKSASVPPKTRKC
;
A
#
# COMPACT_ATOMS: atom_id res chain seq x y z
N MET A 1 33.95 1.78 28.92
CA MET A 1 32.70 1.03 28.68
C MET A 1 31.99 1.71 27.54
N ASP A 2 32.28 1.33 26.30
CA ASP A 2 31.67 1.93 25.11
C ASP A 2 30.62 0.98 24.54
N SER A 3 29.37 1.25 24.88
CA SER A 3 28.19 0.65 24.25
C SER A 3 28.13 1.11 22.80
N LYS A 4 28.81 0.39 21.90
CA LYS A 4 28.65 0.56 20.46
C LYS A 4 27.24 0.12 20.08
N ASN A 5 26.38 1.13 19.92
CA ASN A 5 25.05 1.03 19.35
C ASN A 5 25.17 0.42 17.95
N LYS A 6 24.96 -0.90 17.87
CA LYS A 6 25.08 -1.67 16.63
C LYS A 6 23.76 -1.51 15.89
N THR A 7 23.61 -0.41 15.16
CA THR A 7 22.49 -0.22 14.23
C THR A 7 22.62 -1.28 13.17
N THR A 8 21.95 -2.41 13.35
CA THR A 8 21.92 -3.53 12.40
C THR A 8 21.37 -2.99 11.08
N LYS A 9 22.25 -2.76 10.11
CA LYS A 9 21.88 -2.28 8.78
C LYS A 9 21.00 -3.35 8.14
N VAL A 10 19.69 -3.14 8.16
CA VAL A 10 18.73 -4.11 7.62
C VAL A 10 18.93 -4.14 6.10
N SER A 11 19.21 -5.33 5.56
CA SER A 11 19.40 -5.51 4.11
C SER A 11 18.04 -5.53 3.40
N LEU A 12 17.85 -4.70 2.38
CA LEU A 12 16.61 -4.65 1.57
C LEU A 12 16.28 -6.01 0.95
N ARG A 13 17.30 -6.70 0.42
CA ARG A 13 17.17 -8.07 -0.08
C ARG A 13 16.77 -9.03 1.04
N GLY A 14 17.28 -8.81 2.25
CA GLY A 14 16.90 -9.58 3.43
C GLY A 14 15.43 -9.39 3.80
N ILE A 15 14.91 -8.16 3.72
CA ILE A 15 13.49 -7.86 3.98
C ILE A 15 12.60 -8.59 2.97
N ALA A 16 12.83 -8.38 1.67
CA ALA A 16 12.03 -9.00 0.62
C ALA A 16 12.11 -10.53 0.66
N LYS A 17 13.32 -11.08 0.81
CA LYS A 17 13.52 -12.54 0.93
C LYS A 17 12.80 -13.11 2.14
N SER A 18 12.87 -12.44 3.30
CA SER A 18 12.18 -12.90 4.51
C SER A 18 10.66 -12.94 4.29
N ALA A 19 10.08 -11.98 3.57
CA ALA A 19 8.66 -12.02 3.23
C ALA A 19 8.33 -13.18 2.28
N ILE A 20 9.11 -13.38 1.23
CA ILE A 20 8.90 -14.47 0.26
C ILE A 20 8.96 -15.83 0.95
N GLU A 21 9.99 -16.06 1.77
CA GLU A 21 10.15 -17.34 2.46
C GLU A 21 9.02 -17.58 3.47
N SER A 22 8.64 -16.59 4.27
CA SER A 22 7.52 -16.73 5.20
C SER A 22 6.15 -16.84 4.51
N ALA A 23 6.00 -16.35 3.27
CA ALA A 23 4.79 -16.54 2.49
C ALA A 23 4.58 -18.02 2.09
N LYS A 24 5.67 -18.77 1.89
CA LYS A 24 5.65 -20.19 1.53
C LYS A 24 5.21 -21.09 2.69
N ASP A 25 5.23 -20.60 3.92
CA ASP A 25 4.83 -21.35 5.10
C ASP A 25 3.38 -21.87 5.01
N SER A 26 3.11 -22.98 5.70
CA SER A 26 1.81 -23.66 5.65
C SER A 26 0.65 -22.89 6.31
N ALA A 27 0.95 -21.92 7.18
CA ALA A 27 -0.06 -21.08 7.83
C ALA A 27 -0.93 -20.35 6.79
N GLY A 28 -2.24 -20.23 7.03
CA GLY A 28 -3.17 -19.59 6.09
C GLY A 28 -2.99 -18.08 5.95
N THR A 29 -2.50 -17.41 7.00
CA THR A 29 -2.28 -15.96 7.04
C THR A 29 -0.95 -15.65 7.71
N TRP A 30 -0.58 -14.36 7.75
CA TRP A 30 0.59 -13.89 8.47
C TRP A 30 0.41 -13.96 9.98
N GLN A 31 1.46 -14.38 10.68
CA GLN A 31 1.54 -14.14 12.12
C GLN A 31 1.62 -12.64 12.40
N TYR A 32 0.91 -12.17 13.42
CA TYR A 32 0.93 -10.77 13.83
C TYR A 32 2.35 -10.25 14.10
N SER A 33 3.17 -11.05 14.79
CA SER A 33 4.58 -10.74 15.09
C SER A 33 5.42 -10.56 13.82
N PHE A 34 5.14 -11.32 12.77
CA PHE A 34 5.78 -11.13 11.47
C PHE A 34 5.41 -9.77 10.88
N LEU A 35 4.12 -9.45 10.80
CA LEU A 35 3.64 -8.18 10.24
C LEU A 35 4.21 -6.98 11.01
N GLN A 36 4.22 -7.03 12.35
CA GLN A 36 4.75 -5.94 13.17
C GLN A 36 6.25 -5.71 12.94
N ARG A 37 7.04 -6.79 12.88
CA ARG A 37 8.48 -6.70 12.55
C ARG A 37 8.68 -6.14 11.14
N TYR A 38 7.88 -6.59 10.18
CA TYR A 38 7.97 -6.13 8.80
C TYR A 38 7.64 -4.65 8.67
N ARG A 39 6.53 -4.16 9.26
CA ARG A 39 6.19 -2.73 9.32
C ARG A 39 7.33 -1.91 9.94
N THR A 40 7.92 -2.41 11.01
CA THR A 40 9.06 -1.74 11.67
C THR A 40 10.28 -1.68 10.74
N ALA A 41 10.54 -2.73 9.97
CA ALA A 41 11.64 -2.75 9.00
C ALA A 41 11.41 -1.83 7.79
N LEU A 42 10.15 -1.60 7.40
CA LEU A 42 9.80 -0.64 6.36
C LEU A 42 9.88 0.81 6.84
N LYS A 43 9.73 1.04 8.15
CA LYS A 43 9.77 2.37 8.75
C LYS A 43 11.15 3.01 8.54
N GLY A 44 11.18 4.12 7.82
CA GLY A 44 12.42 4.87 7.53
C GLY A 44 13.14 4.43 6.24
N LEU A 45 12.56 3.52 5.46
CA LEU A 45 13.01 3.23 4.11
C LEU A 45 12.62 4.37 3.16
N SER A 46 13.46 4.61 2.15
CA SER A 46 13.19 5.59 1.09
C SER A 46 12.21 5.03 0.06
N ASP A 47 11.64 5.91 -0.78
CA ASP A 47 10.79 5.50 -1.90
C ASP A 47 11.49 4.49 -2.83
N ALA A 48 12.80 4.66 -3.05
CA ALA A 48 13.60 3.75 -3.88
C ALA A 48 13.74 2.36 -3.25
N ASP A 49 13.88 2.30 -1.92
CA ASP A 49 13.95 1.04 -1.18
C ASP A 49 12.61 0.29 -1.22
N ILE A 50 11.50 1.02 -1.04
CA ILE A 50 10.14 0.48 -1.14
C ILE A 50 9.85 0.00 -2.56
N TYR A 51 10.30 0.74 -3.58
CA TYR A 51 10.22 0.32 -4.97
C TYR A 51 10.98 -0.98 -5.22
N PHE A 52 12.23 -1.06 -4.72
CA PHE A 52 13.04 -2.27 -4.83
C PHE A 52 12.35 -3.48 -4.19
N ILE A 53 11.82 -3.33 -2.97
CA ILE A 53 11.09 -4.41 -2.29
C ILE A 53 9.86 -4.82 -3.11
N THR A 54 9.08 -3.85 -3.58
CA THR A 54 7.91 -4.10 -4.44
C THR A 54 8.29 -4.90 -5.69
N GLN A 55 9.36 -4.50 -6.38
CA GLN A 55 9.85 -5.21 -7.56
C GLN A 55 10.17 -6.68 -7.26
N GLN A 56 10.83 -6.97 -6.14
CA GLN A 56 11.16 -8.35 -5.73
C GLN A 56 9.90 -9.17 -5.45
N LEU A 57 8.90 -8.58 -4.78
CA LEU A 57 7.63 -9.25 -4.48
C LEU A 57 6.81 -9.52 -5.75
N VAL A 58 6.74 -8.57 -6.69
CA VAL A 58 6.09 -8.77 -8.01
C VAL A 58 6.81 -9.86 -8.79
N THR A 59 8.14 -9.85 -8.81
CA THR A 59 8.94 -10.90 -9.47
C THR A 59 8.61 -12.28 -8.90
N PHE A 60 8.47 -12.39 -7.58
CA PHE A 60 8.06 -13.63 -6.93
C PHE A 60 6.64 -14.05 -7.34
N LEU A 61 5.66 -13.14 -7.34
CA LEU A 61 4.28 -13.45 -7.74
C LEU A 61 4.15 -14.03 -9.16
N ARG A 62 5.07 -13.67 -10.06
CA ARG A 62 5.14 -14.17 -11.44
C ARG A 62 5.88 -15.50 -11.57
N SER A 63 6.56 -15.95 -10.52
CA SER A 63 7.33 -17.19 -10.54
C SER A 63 6.43 -18.41 -10.32
N SER A 64 6.90 -19.58 -10.77
CA SER A 64 6.25 -20.86 -10.48
C SER A 64 6.27 -21.25 -9.00
N GLU A 65 7.10 -20.59 -8.18
CA GLU A 65 7.15 -20.82 -6.72
C GLU A 65 5.99 -20.15 -5.98
N ALA A 66 5.30 -19.20 -6.61
CA ALA A 66 4.18 -18.49 -6.01
C ALA A 66 2.89 -19.32 -6.11
N VAL A 67 2.80 -20.35 -5.28
CA VAL A 67 1.56 -21.13 -5.09
C VAL A 67 0.43 -20.23 -4.57
N PRO A 68 -0.86 -20.59 -4.78
CA PRO A 68 -2.00 -19.71 -4.46
C PRO A 68 -2.00 -19.11 -3.05
N ARG A 69 -1.62 -19.92 -2.04
CA ARG A 69 -1.47 -19.43 -0.65
C ARG A 69 -0.40 -18.35 -0.50
N ALA A 70 0.75 -18.53 -1.15
CA ALA A 70 1.83 -17.54 -1.10
C ALA A 70 1.41 -16.27 -1.84
N GLN A 71 0.73 -16.39 -2.98
CA GLN A 71 0.16 -15.25 -3.71
C GLN A 71 -0.82 -14.46 -2.84
N PHE A 72 -1.74 -15.14 -2.15
CA PHE A 72 -2.68 -14.52 -1.23
C PHE A 72 -1.97 -13.74 -0.12
N LYS A 73 -0.97 -14.36 0.53
CA LYS A 73 -0.19 -13.69 1.58
C LYS A 73 0.57 -12.47 1.08
N ILE A 74 1.20 -12.56 -0.09
CA ILE A 74 1.90 -11.41 -0.68
C ILE A 74 0.90 -10.30 -1.07
N ALA A 75 -0.30 -10.65 -1.54
CA ALA A 75 -1.36 -9.66 -1.75
C ALA A 75 -1.76 -8.96 -0.44
N GLN A 76 -1.90 -9.69 0.67
CA GLN A 76 -2.13 -9.08 1.99
C GLN A 76 -0.99 -8.14 2.39
N LEU A 77 0.26 -8.51 2.08
CA LEU A 77 1.43 -7.70 2.38
C LEU A 77 1.47 -6.41 1.57
N PHE A 78 1.08 -6.45 0.29
CA PHE A 78 0.92 -5.25 -0.53
C PHE A 78 -0.16 -4.31 0.00
N SER A 79 -1.28 -4.85 0.49
CA SER A 79 -2.32 -4.05 1.14
C SER A 79 -1.76 -3.31 2.36
N LEU A 80 -0.96 -4.00 3.19
CA LEU A 80 -0.26 -3.40 4.32
C LEU A 80 0.72 -2.30 3.86
N MET A 81 1.57 -2.59 2.86
CA MET A 81 2.53 -1.63 2.34
C MET A 81 1.84 -0.38 1.78
N LYS A 82 0.72 -0.54 1.06
CA LYS A 82 -0.10 0.57 0.55
C LYS A 82 -0.68 1.43 1.69
N SER A 83 -1.04 0.82 2.83
CA SER A 83 -1.52 1.56 4.00
C SER A 83 -0.41 2.36 4.69
N ASP A 84 0.82 1.84 4.75
CA ASP A 84 1.93 2.46 5.50
C ASP A 84 2.73 3.45 4.66
N HIS A 85 2.87 3.19 3.35
CA HIS A 85 3.67 3.97 2.41
C HIS A 85 2.88 4.27 1.13
N PRO A 86 1.73 4.97 1.22
CA PRO A 86 0.79 5.11 0.11
C PRO A 86 1.46 5.68 -1.14
N HIS A 87 2.15 6.82 -1.05
CA HIS A 87 2.75 7.47 -2.23
C HIS A 87 3.86 6.64 -2.89
N SER A 88 4.74 6.04 -2.09
CA SER A 88 5.86 5.23 -2.59
C SER A 88 5.35 3.97 -3.31
N ILE A 89 4.33 3.33 -2.72
CA ILE A 89 3.71 2.13 -3.28
C ILE A 89 2.86 2.44 -4.50
N GLU A 90 2.08 3.52 -4.49
CA GLU A 90 1.30 3.96 -5.65
C GLU A 90 2.15 4.13 -6.90
N ARG A 91 3.33 4.76 -6.76
CA ARG A 91 4.28 4.89 -7.87
C ARG A 91 4.78 3.54 -8.37
N ALA A 92 5.18 2.64 -7.46
CA ALA A 92 5.63 1.31 -7.84
C ALA A 92 4.52 0.49 -8.51
N LEU A 93 3.30 0.54 -7.99
CA LEU A 93 2.13 -0.14 -8.54
C LEU A 93 1.75 0.39 -9.93
N PHE A 94 1.96 1.68 -10.20
CA PHE A 94 1.77 2.25 -11.53
C PHE A 94 2.73 1.60 -12.55
N ASP A 95 4.02 1.51 -12.21
CA ASP A 95 5.04 0.93 -13.08
C ASP A 95 4.83 -0.58 -13.31
N PHE A 96 4.38 -1.31 -12.28
CA PHE A 96 4.12 -2.75 -12.34
C PHE A 96 2.67 -3.12 -12.68
N ARG A 97 1.84 -2.16 -13.11
CA ARG A 97 0.41 -2.39 -13.32
C ARG A 97 0.12 -3.56 -14.26
N GLY A 98 0.84 -3.63 -15.38
CA GLY A 98 0.70 -4.72 -16.35
C GLY A 98 1.07 -6.09 -15.76
N ASP A 99 2.05 -6.14 -14.85
CA ASP A 99 2.40 -7.37 -14.15
C ASP A 99 1.28 -7.83 -13.22
N PHE A 100 0.69 -6.91 -12.44
CA PHE A 100 -0.45 -7.25 -11.58
C PHE A 100 -1.67 -7.69 -12.38
N GLU A 101 -2.00 -7.01 -13.48
CA GLU A 101 -3.08 -7.41 -14.37
C GLU A 101 -2.83 -8.81 -14.96
N GLY A 102 -1.60 -9.10 -15.37
CA GLY A 102 -1.19 -10.44 -15.81
C GLY A 102 -1.34 -11.50 -14.73
N ILE A 103 -0.87 -11.22 -13.50
CA ILE A 103 -1.02 -12.13 -12.34
C ILE A 103 -2.50 -12.41 -12.08
N ILE A 104 -3.35 -11.37 -12.03
CA ILE A 104 -4.78 -11.49 -11.77
C ILE A 104 -5.48 -12.37 -12.82
N CYS A 105 -5.13 -12.21 -14.10
CA CYS A 105 -5.68 -13.01 -15.19
C CYS A 105 -5.26 -14.48 -15.14
N CYS A 106 -4.12 -14.79 -14.52
CA CYS A 106 -3.57 -16.14 -14.44
C CYS A 106 -3.90 -16.90 -13.15
N LEU A 107 -4.64 -16.31 -12.20
CA LEU A 107 -5.07 -17.01 -10.97
C LEU A 107 -6.01 -18.18 -11.32
N ASP A 108 -5.74 -19.38 -10.80
CA ASP A 108 -6.56 -20.58 -11.07
C ASP A 108 -7.92 -20.46 -10.38
N VAL A 109 -8.99 -20.28 -11.14
CA VAL A 109 -10.36 -20.15 -10.65
C VAL A 109 -10.84 -21.34 -9.81
N ARG A 110 -10.16 -22.50 -9.87
CA ARG A 110 -10.48 -23.67 -9.05
C ARG A 110 -9.88 -23.61 -7.65
N ASP A 111 -8.89 -22.75 -7.41
CA ASP A 111 -8.29 -22.57 -6.10
C ASP A 111 -9.17 -21.63 -5.24
N PRO A 112 -9.53 -22.02 -4.00
CA PRO A 112 -10.42 -21.23 -3.15
C PRO A 112 -9.83 -19.88 -2.72
N LEU A 113 -8.51 -19.67 -2.84
CA LEU A 113 -7.86 -18.40 -2.52
C LEU A 113 -7.75 -17.48 -3.74
N SER A 114 -8.06 -17.94 -4.95
CA SER A 114 -7.94 -17.12 -6.15
C SER A 114 -8.84 -15.90 -6.13
N ASP A 115 -10.12 -16.06 -5.78
CA ASP A 115 -11.06 -14.94 -5.71
C ASP A 115 -10.66 -13.91 -4.64
N PRO A 116 -10.39 -14.29 -3.38
CA PRO A 116 -9.85 -13.36 -2.38
C PRO A 116 -8.55 -12.68 -2.82
N THR A 117 -7.63 -13.41 -3.45
CA THR A 117 -6.36 -12.85 -3.96
C THR A 117 -6.62 -11.82 -5.06
N LYS A 118 -7.49 -12.15 -6.02
CA LYS A 118 -7.91 -11.27 -7.10
C LYS A 118 -8.55 -10.00 -6.55
N GLN A 119 -9.42 -10.12 -5.55
CA GLN A 119 -10.05 -8.95 -4.91
C GLN A 119 -9.01 -8.07 -4.23
N LEU A 120 -8.07 -8.63 -3.46
CA LEU A 120 -7.00 -7.88 -2.83
C LEU A 120 -6.12 -7.15 -3.86
N LEU A 121 -5.62 -7.86 -4.86
CA LEU A 121 -4.78 -7.28 -5.90
C LEU A 121 -5.53 -6.19 -6.69
N THR A 122 -6.80 -6.41 -7.00
CA THR A 122 -7.65 -5.39 -7.63
C THR A 122 -7.79 -4.16 -6.73
N GLN A 123 -8.06 -4.33 -5.43
CA GLN A 123 -8.16 -3.20 -4.48
C GLN A 123 -6.84 -2.44 -4.30
N ILE A 124 -5.72 -3.15 -4.37
CA ILE A 124 -4.38 -2.54 -4.36
C ILE A 124 -4.21 -1.64 -5.59
N LEU A 125 -4.73 -2.05 -6.75
CA LEU A 125 -4.72 -1.25 -7.99
C LEU A 125 -5.78 -0.13 -8.03
N VAL A 126 -6.91 -0.29 -7.33
CA VAL A 126 -8.00 0.70 -7.33
C VAL A 126 -7.63 1.95 -6.51
N LYS A 127 -7.84 3.11 -7.15
CA LYS A 127 -7.50 4.49 -6.72
C LYS A 127 -6.02 4.68 -6.34
N THR A 128 -5.25 4.96 -7.39
CA THR A 128 -4.06 5.84 -7.50
C THR A 128 -4.46 7.23 -8.05
N ALA A 129 -5.71 7.65 -7.83
CA ALA A 129 -6.25 8.92 -8.33
C ALA A 129 -6.79 9.74 -7.16
N THR A 130 -5.89 10.30 -6.35
CA THR A 130 -6.13 11.61 -5.75
C THR A 130 -5.46 12.65 -6.66
N PRO A 131 -6.22 13.57 -7.28
CA PRO A 131 -5.62 14.67 -8.00
C PRO A 131 -4.73 15.43 -7.01
N ARG A 132 -3.50 15.76 -7.43
CA ARG A 132 -2.72 16.81 -6.76
C ARG A 132 -3.69 17.96 -6.51
N ALA A 133 -3.92 18.31 -5.25
CA ALA A 133 -4.57 19.56 -4.91
C ALA A 133 -3.64 20.66 -5.42
N VAL A 134 -3.85 21.07 -6.67
CA VAL A 134 -3.36 22.36 -7.15
C VAL A 134 -4.12 23.37 -6.31
N ASN A 135 -3.37 24.15 -5.53
CA ASN A 135 -3.84 25.24 -4.70
C ASN A 135 -5.04 25.96 -5.31
N ALA A 136 -6.24 25.66 -4.82
CA ALA A 136 -7.42 26.50 -5.00
C ALA A 136 -7.46 27.57 -3.90
N ASN A 137 -6.34 28.27 -3.69
CA ASN A 137 -6.33 29.57 -3.03
C ASN A 137 -6.41 30.64 -4.13
N SER A 138 -7.50 30.62 -4.89
CA SER A 138 -7.89 31.71 -5.77
C SER A 138 -9.34 31.48 -6.11
N ILE A 139 -10.16 32.52 -5.94
CA ILE A 139 -11.61 32.57 -6.21
C ILE A 139 -12.49 32.09 -5.04
N GLU A 140 -12.59 32.88 -3.98
CA GLU A 140 -13.89 33.15 -3.34
C GLU A 140 -13.81 34.46 -2.51
N ASN A 141 -13.32 35.54 -3.11
CA ASN A 141 -13.53 36.90 -2.58
C ASN A 141 -14.49 37.61 -3.54
N SER A 142 -15.80 37.30 -3.47
CA SER A 142 -16.88 38.12 -4.06
C SER A 142 -18.28 37.52 -3.77
N ARG A 143 -18.70 37.41 -2.50
CA ARG A 143 -20.15 37.37 -2.19
C ARG A 143 -20.47 37.74 -0.75
N ILE A 144 -20.28 39.02 -0.44
CA ILE A 144 -21.05 39.67 0.64
C ILE A 144 -22.00 40.64 -0.04
N LYS A 145 -23.26 40.22 -0.18
CA LYS A 145 -24.39 41.15 -0.37
C LYS A 145 -25.42 40.85 0.70
N SER A 146 -25.26 41.61 1.80
CA SER A 146 -26.28 42.24 2.62
C SER A 146 -27.64 41.53 2.71
N ALA A 147 -27.81 40.73 3.76
CA ALA A 147 -29.15 40.39 4.27
C ALA A 147 -29.73 41.64 4.96
N SER A 148 -30.80 42.18 4.39
CA SER A 148 -31.57 43.30 4.92
C SER A 148 -32.38 42.83 6.14
N VAL A 149 -32.04 43.33 7.32
CA VAL A 149 -32.77 43.06 8.57
C VAL A 149 -33.94 44.05 8.68
N PRO A 150 -35.19 43.62 8.94
CA PRO A 150 -36.29 44.54 9.16
C PRO A 150 -36.25 45.11 10.58
N PRO A 151 -36.56 46.41 10.79
CA PRO A 151 -36.60 46.98 12.14
C PRO A 151 -37.94 46.64 12.83
N LYS A 152 -37.86 46.12 14.06
CA LYS A 152 -39.02 46.06 14.98
C LYS A 152 -38.89 47.12 16.08
N THR A 153 -39.89 48.00 16.08
CA THR A 153 -40.59 48.65 17.20
C THR A 153 -39.88 49.69 18.08
N ARG A 154 -40.52 50.86 18.25
CA ARG A 154 -41.15 51.21 19.55
C ARG A 154 -42.25 52.28 19.44
N LYS A 155 -43.20 52.12 20.36
CA LYS A 155 -44.44 52.88 20.60
C LYS A 155 -44.17 54.27 21.18
N CYS A 156 -45.07 55.21 20.89
CA CYS A 156 -45.66 56.14 21.87
C CYS A 156 -47.16 55.88 21.87
#